data_AF-A0A8S1URC6-F1
#
_entry.id   AF-A0A8S1URC6-F1
#
_cell.length_a   1.000
_cell.length_b   1.000
_cell.length_c   1.000
_cell.angle_alpha   90.00
_cell.angle_beta   90.00
_cell.angle_gamma   90.00
#
_symmetry.space_group_name_H-M   'P 1'
#
loop_
_entity.id
_entity.type
_entity.pdbx_description
1 polymer ?
#
loop_
_entity_poly.entity_id
_entity_poly.type
_entity_poly.pdbx_seq_one_letter_code
_entity_poly.pdbx_strand_id
1 'polypeptide(L)'
;MSYLSESSELFVNYDEEVTSICKKLQYILTTVDTQEDKIFALKEAQSCIDSANENLKQMEVELQGFAKNIKDNLKEQFIMQKRKLEEMKKVYNQMKSKYESITSKDQLFGKDQQRQNLLKQQEKLYDQNMKIQDAKVVMYGLEKEANDIQINLHIQTNKIKGSIGKQQPIRDALSNSYTLIKTMQHRIRNNKLVLFVVCGIILFAILIIIFMHM
;
A
#
# COMPACT_ATOMS: atom_id res chain seq x y z
N MET A 1 -13.38 40.24 -59.72
CA MET A 1 -13.87 40.81 -58.45
C MET A 1 -13.89 39.77 -57.32
N SER A 2 -14.02 38.47 -57.60
CA SER A 2 -13.97 37.39 -56.59
C SER A 2 -12.62 37.26 -55.86
N TYR A 3 -11.49 37.27 -56.58
CA TYR A 3 -10.15 37.07 -55.99
C TYR A 3 -9.73 38.12 -54.96
N LEU A 4 -10.24 39.35 -55.06
CA LEU A 4 -9.93 40.42 -54.10
C LEU A 4 -10.70 40.25 -52.78
N SER A 5 -11.89 39.63 -52.84
CA SER A 5 -12.69 39.31 -51.67
C SER A 5 -12.09 38.14 -50.90
N GLU A 6 -11.64 37.12 -51.63
CA GLU A 6 -11.05 35.89 -51.06
C GLU A 6 -9.69 36.16 -50.39
N SER A 7 -8.80 36.97 -51.00
CA SER A 7 -7.54 37.39 -50.36
C SER A 7 -7.78 38.28 -49.14
N SER A 8 -8.83 39.12 -49.15
CA SER A 8 -9.22 39.92 -47.99
C SER A 8 -9.75 39.06 -46.84
N GLU A 9 -10.50 37.99 -47.12
CA GLU A 9 -10.97 37.04 -46.11
C GLU A 9 -9.82 36.22 -45.50
N LEU A 10 -8.85 35.80 -46.34
CA LEU A 10 -7.64 35.12 -45.86
C LEU A 10 -6.81 36.00 -44.93
N PHE A 11 -6.66 37.30 -45.24
CA PHE A 11 -5.95 38.23 -44.36
C PHE A 11 -6.63 38.36 -42.99
N VAL A 12 -7.96 38.45 -42.95
CA VAL A 12 -8.71 38.53 -41.68
C VAL A 12 -8.58 37.25 -40.87
N ASN A 13 -8.62 36.08 -41.53
CA ASN A 13 -8.41 34.80 -40.84
C ASN A 13 -7.01 34.71 -40.20
N TYR A 14 -5.96 35.12 -40.91
CA TYR A 14 -4.61 35.17 -40.33
C TYR A 14 -4.52 36.18 -39.18
N ASP A 15 -5.19 37.33 -39.27
CA ASP A 15 -5.25 38.34 -38.21
C ASP A 15 -5.92 37.81 -36.92
N GLU A 16 -7.02 37.07 -37.08
CA GLU A 16 -7.72 36.38 -36.00
C GLU A 16 -6.87 35.27 -35.37
N GLU A 17 -6.17 34.48 -36.18
CA GLU A 17 -5.26 33.44 -35.71
C GLU A 17 -4.09 34.03 -34.91
N VAL A 18 -3.43 35.08 -35.41
CA VAL A 18 -2.34 35.76 -34.68
C VAL A 18 -2.87 36.33 -33.37
N THR A 19 -4.08 36.91 -33.37
CA THR A 19 -4.72 37.42 -32.16
C THR A 19 -4.98 36.31 -31.13
N SER A 20 -5.44 35.14 -31.58
CA SER A 20 -5.66 33.96 -30.74
C SER A 20 -4.35 33.44 -30.15
N ILE A 21 -3.31 33.32 -30.98
CA ILE A 21 -1.98 32.88 -30.54
C ILE A 21 -1.37 33.87 -29.54
N CYS A 22 -1.52 35.19 -29.76
CA CYS A 22 -1.08 36.19 -28.80
C CYS A 22 -1.80 36.09 -27.45
N LYS A 23 -3.11 35.80 -27.43
CA LYS A 23 -3.86 35.55 -26.18
C LYS A 23 -3.34 34.31 -25.46
N LYS A 24 -3.10 33.22 -26.20
CA LYS A 24 -2.52 31.98 -25.64
C LYS A 24 -1.11 32.22 -25.08
N LEU A 25 -0.26 32.93 -25.82
CA LEU A 25 1.09 33.28 -25.39
C LEU A 25 1.06 34.15 -24.12
N GLN A 26 0.15 35.11 -24.04
CA GLN A 26 -0.02 35.96 -22.85
C GLN A 26 -0.45 35.14 -21.62
N TYR A 27 -1.35 34.17 -21.81
CA TYR A 27 -1.77 33.25 -20.74
C TYR A 27 -0.61 32.38 -20.27
N ILE A 28 0.16 31.79 -21.19
CA ILE A 28 1.35 30.99 -20.84
C ILE A 28 2.34 31.85 -20.08
N LEU A 29 2.72 33.02 -20.60
CA LEU A 29 3.69 33.93 -19.96
C LEU A 29 3.26 34.35 -18.54
N THR A 30 1.96 34.51 -18.29
CA THR A 30 1.46 34.87 -16.95
C THR A 30 1.46 33.67 -15.99
N THR A 31 1.29 32.45 -16.51
CA THR A 31 1.16 31.23 -15.70
C THR A 31 2.45 30.43 -15.56
N VAL A 32 3.52 30.76 -16.31
CA VAL A 32 4.82 30.06 -16.27
C VAL A 32 5.41 29.97 -14.85
N ASP A 33 5.24 31.00 -14.02
CA ASP A 33 5.83 30.98 -12.67
C ASP A 33 5.12 30.03 -11.69
N THR A 34 3.83 29.74 -11.94
CA THR A 34 2.97 28.84 -11.15
C THR A 34 2.98 27.38 -11.61
N GLN A 35 3.49 27.08 -12.82
CA GLN A 35 3.53 25.71 -13.33
C GLN A 35 4.73 24.93 -12.78
N GLU A 36 4.51 23.65 -12.44
CA GLU A 36 5.56 22.73 -11.98
C GLU A 36 6.62 22.50 -13.08
N ASP A 37 6.20 22.39 -14.35
CA ASP A 37 7.06 22.13 -15.51
C ASP A 37 7.37 23.39 -16.33
N LYS A 38 8.12 24.32 -15.73
CA LYS A 38 8.52 25.60 -16.36
C LYS A 38 9.21 25.44 -17.73
N ILE A 39 9.96 24.35 -17.92
CA ILE A 39 10.63 24.04 -19.20
C ILE A 39 9.60 23.78 -20.31
N PHE A 40 8.55 23.01 -20.00
CA PHE A 40 7.50 22.69 -20.96
C PHE A 40 6.72 23.94 -21.35
N ALA A 41 6.38 24.77 -20.36
CA ALA A 41 5.70 26.06 -20.56
C ALA A 41 6.50 27.00 -21.47
N LEU A 42 7.81 27.11 -21.25
CA LEU A 42 8.71 27.92 -22.09
C LEU A 42 8.82 27.36 -23.52
N LYS A 43 8.86 26.03 -23.68
CA LYS A 43 8.89 25.40 -25.00
C LYS A 43 7.57 25.61 -25.76
N GLU A 44 6.44 25.55 -25.08
CA GLU A 44 5.13 25.84 -25.66
C GLU A 44 5.01 27.32 -26.04
N ALA A 45 5.50 28.23 -25.21
CA ALA A 45 5.57 29.66 -25.52
C ALA A 45 6.42 29.93 -26.77
N GLN A 46 7.59 29.27 -26.90
CA GLN A 46 8.42 29.36 -28.10
C GLN A 46 7.66 28.91 -29.35
N SER A 47 6.98 27.76 -29.28
CA SER A 47 6.16 27.26 -30.39
C SER A 47 5.08 28.26 -30.80
N CYS A 48 4.41 28.90 -29.84
CA CYS A 48 3.41 29.94 -30.12
C CYS A 48 4.04 31.17 -30.80
N ILE A 49 5.24 31.60 -30.37
CA ILE A 49 5.97 32.70 -31.00
C ILE A 49 6.34 32.35 -32.45
N ASP A 50 6.79 31.12 -32.70
CA ASP A 50 7.20 30.68 -34.04
C ASP A 50 5.99 30.63 -34.99
N SER A 51 4.86 30.06 -34.55
CA SER A 51 3.61 30.05 -35.32
C SER A 51 3.06 31.46 -35.58
N ALA A 52 3.10 32.36 -34.60
CA ALA A 52 2.68 33.76 -34.80
C ALA A 52 3.57 34.49 -35.81
N ASN A 53 4.88 34.23 -35.80
CA ASN A 53 5.80 34.82 -36.80
C ASN A 53 5.56 34.26 -38.21
N GLU A 54 5.20 33.00 -38.34
CA GLU A 54 4.84 32.39 -39.62
C GLU A 54 3.58 33.02 -40.19
N ASN A 55 2.52 33.15 -39.39
CA ASN A 55 1.28 33.79 -39.79
C ASN A 55 1.48 35.27 -40.14
N LEU A 56 2.31 36.01 -39.38
CA LEU A 56 2.68 37.38 -39.75
C LEU A 56 3.42 37.47 -41.10
N LYS A 57 4.29 36.51 -41.41
CA LYS A 57 4.95 36.49 -42.74
C LYS A 57 3.93 36.25 -43.85
N GLN A 58 2.95 35.38 -43.64
CA GLN A 58 1.86 35.15 -44.61
C GLN A 58 1.02 36.42 -44.80
N MET A 59 0.67 37.12 -43.71
CA MET A 59 0.00 38.41 -43.77
C MET A 59 0.81 39.47 -44.54
N GLU A 60 2.14 39.49 -44.39
CA GLU A 60 3.04 40.42 -45.10
C GLU A 60 3.07 40.14 -46.62
N VAL A 61 3.00 38.86 -47.03
CA VAL A 61 2.91 38.46 -48.44
C VAL A 61 1.56 38.87 -49.04
N GLU A 62 0.46 38.60 -48.36
CA GLU A 62 -0.89 39.01 -48.79
C GLU A 62 -1.00 40.55 -48.89
N LEU A 63 -0.40 41.29 -47.96
CA LEU A 63 -0.31 42.76 -47.99
C LEU A 63 0.32 43.33 -49.26
N GLN A 64 1.19 42.57 -49.93
CA GLN A 64 1.80 43.00 -51.19
C GLN A 64 0.83 42.89 -52.37
N GLY A 65 -0.20 42.02 -52.28
CA GLY A 65 -1.21 41.80 -53.31
C GLY A 65 -2.37 42.81 -53.35
N PHE A 66 -2.57 43.61 -52.30
CA PHE A 66 -3.70 44.55 -52.23
C PHE A 66 -3.48 45.90 -52.94
N ALA A 67 -4.58 46.46 -53.43
CA ALA A 67 -4.64 47.83 -53.95
C ALA A 67 -4.35 48.88 -52.85
N LYS A 68 -3.73 50.00 -53.25
CA LYS A 68 -3.15 51.02 -52.34
C LYS A 68 -4.11 51.51 -51.24
N ASN A 69 -5.39 51.69 -51.56
CA ASN A 69 -6.39 52.25 -50.63
C ASN A 69 -6.76 51.31 -49.48
N ILE A 70 -6.73 49.98 -49.69
CA ILE A 70 -7.03 48.97 -48.67
C ILE A 70 -5.75 48.63 -47.89
N LYS A 71 -4.62 48.65 -48.59
CA LYS A 71 -3.29 48.34 -48.06
C LYS A 71 -2.89 49.21 -46.88
N ASP A 72 -3.21 50.51 -46.88
CA ASP A 72 -2.77 51.42 -45.82
C ASP A 72 -3.42 51.10 -44.46
N ASN A 73 -4.71 50.72 -44.43
CA ASN A 73 -5.40 50.31 -43.21
C ASN A 73 -4.91 48.93 -42.71
N LEU A 74 -4.81 47.94 -43.59
CA LEU A 74 -4.33 46.60 -43.23
C LEU A 74 -2.86 46.62 -42.75
N LYS A 75 -2.06 47.53 -43.30
CA LYS A 75 -0.66 47.73 -42.89
C LYS A 75 -0.55 48.30 -41.48
N GLU A 76 -1.45 49.20 -41.08
CA GLU A 76 -1.49 49.72 -39.72
C GLU A 76 -1.80 48.61 -38.71
N GLN A 77 -2.78 47.75 -39.01
CA GLN A 77 -3.13 46.59 -38.18
C GLN A 77 -1.97 45.59 -38.08
N PHE A 78 -1.31 45.29 -39.21
CA PHE A 78 -0.12 44.44 -39.25
C PHE A 78 1.03 44.98 -38.39
N ILE A 79 1.27 46.31 -38.44
CA ILE A 79 2.31 46.95 -37.61
C ILE A 79 1.97 46.82 -36.12
N MET A 80 0.69 46.98 -35.75
CA MET A 80 0.24 46.83 -34.36
C MET A 80 0.41 45.40 -33.86
N GLN A 81 -0.02 44.41 -34.64
CA GLN A 81 0.16 42.98 -34.38
C GLN A 81 1.65 42.62 -34.19
N LYS A 82 2.51 43.07 -35.11
CA LYS A 82 3.96 42.87 -35.04
C LYS A 82 4.57 43.48 -33.79
N ARG A 83 4.18 44.70 -33.40
CA ARG A 83 4.66 45.36 -32.18
C ARG A 83 4.27 44.56 -30.94
N LYS A 84 3.03 44.08 -30.87
CA LYS A 84 2.52 43.27 -29.76
C LYS A 84 3.30 41.96 -29.62
N LEU A 85 3.60 41.27 -30.72
CA LEU A 85 4.41 40.06 -30.71
C LEU A 85 5.85 40.33 -30.23
N GLU A 86 6.46 41.43 -30.67
CA GLU A 86 7.81 41.83 -30.23
C GLU A 86 7.87 42.14 -28.72
N GLU A 87 6.85 42.78 -28.16
CA GLU A 87 6.75 42.99 -26.71
C GLU A 87 6.66 41.66 -25.95
N MET A 88 5.81 40.73 -26.41
CA MET A 88 5.69 39.41 -25.80
C MET A 88 7.00 38.60 -25.91
N LYS A 89 7.70 38.73 -27.03
CA LYS A 89 9.00 38.08 -27.25
C LYS A 89 10.09 38.61 -26.30
N LYS A 90 10.08 39.91 -26.00
CA LYS A 90 10.98 40.49 -24.97
C LYS A 90 10.70 39.89 -23.60
N VAL A 91 9.43 39.79 -23.20
CA VAL A 91 9.03 39.18 -21.92
C VAL A 91 9.45 37.71 -21.86
N TYR A 92 9.20 36.95 -22.93
CA TYR A 92 9.65 35.56 -23.05
C TYR A 92 11.17 35.41 -22.88
N ASN A 93 11.97 36.23 -23.57
CA ASN A 93 13.43 36.18 -23.48
C ASN A 93 13.95 36.53 -22.07
N GLN A 94 13.29 37.45 -21.36
CA GLN A 94 13.60 37.76 -19.97
C GLN A 94 13.29 36.59 -19.02
N MET A 95 12.17 35.90 -19.23
CA MET A 95 11.82 34.71 -18.44
C MET A 95 12.77 33.56 -18.70
N LYS A 96 13.12 33.33 -19.98
CA LYS A 96 14.06 32.29 -20.39
C LYS A 96 15.44 32.49 -19.76
N SER A 97 15.99 33.71 -19.81
CA SER A 97 17.31 34.00 -19.21
C SER A 97 17.33 33.87 -17.69
N LYS A 98 16.23 34.28 -17.03
CA LYS A 98 16.04 34.06 -15.58
C LYS A 98 16.04 32.57 -15.23
N TYR A 99 15.36 31.75 -16.03
CA TYR A 99 15.29 30.31 -15.84
C TYR A 99 16.63 29.61 -16.09
N GLU A 100 17.34 29.97 -17.16
CA GLU A 100 18.66 29.44 -17.48
C GLU A 100 19.68 29.78 -16.38
N SER A 101 19.64 31.00 -15.84
CA SER A 101 20.51 31.41 -14.73
C SER A 101 20.26 30.62 -13.45
N ILE A 102 18.99 30.34 -13.11
CA ILE A 102 18.62 29.51 -11.95
C ILE A 102 19.08 28.06 -12.17
N THR A 103 18.81 27.51 -13.34
CA THR A 103 19.16 26.13 -13.69
C THR A 103 20.68 25.90 -13.67
N SER A 104 21.47 26.83 -14.20
CA SER A 104 22.93 26.73 -14.16
C SER A 104 23.49 26.83 -12.74
N LYS A 105 22.85 27.63 -11.87
CA LYS A 105 23.24 27.74 -10.45
C LYS A 105 22.89 26.45 -9.69
N ASP A 106 21.71 25.89 -9.93
CA ASP A 106 21.27 24.62 -9.32
C ASP A 106 22.08 23.42 -9.84
N GLN A 107 22.57 23.43 -11.08
CA GLN A 107 23.46 22.37 -11.60
C GLN A 107 24.84 22.38 -10.94
N LEU A 108 25.36 23.57 -10.60
CA LEU A 108 26.64 23.73 -9.91
C LEU A 108 26.57 23.30 -8.44
N PHE A 109 25.49 23.64 -7.72
CA PHE A 109 25.29 23.24 -6.33
C PHE A 109 24.67 21.83 -6.17
N GLY A 110 23.88 21.39 -7.16
CA GLY A 110 23.16 20.12 -7.13
C GLY A 110 24.07 18.90 -7.22
N LYS A 111 25.23 18.99 -7.86
CA LYS A 111 26.15 17.85 -8.02
C LYS A 111 26.81 17.44 -6.69
N ASP A 112 27.17 18.41 -5.85
CA ASP A 112 27.74 18.15 -4.52
C ASP A 112 26.67 17.70 -3.52
N GLN A 113 25.47 18.27 -3.59
CA GLN A 113 24.35 17.88 -2.75
C GLN A 113 23.84 16.47 -3.11
N GLN A 114 23.78 16.13 -4.40
CA GLN A 114 23.46 14.78 -4.86
C GLN A 114 24.52 13.76 -4.43
N ARG A 115 25.81 14.12 -4.49
CA ARG A 115 26.90 13.27 -3.99
C ARG A 115 26.82 13.07 -2.47
N GLN A 116 26.56 14.10 -1.68
CA GLN A 116 26.35 13.95 -0.24
C GLN A 116 25.12 13.10 0.09
N ASN A 117 24.03 13.25 -0.66
CA ASN A 117 22.84 12.43 -0.47
C ASN A 117 23.09 10.96 -0.80
N LEU A 118 23.84 10.66 -1.87
CA LEU A 118 24.24 9.29 -2.21
C LEU A 118 25.13 8.66 -1.13
N LEU A 119 26.08 9.42 -0.57
CA LEU A 119 26.92 8.94 0.54
C LEU A 119 26.09 8.64 1.80
N LYS A 120 25.15 9.52 2.17
CA LYS A 120 24.20 9.29 3.28
C LYS A 120 23.31 8.08 3.04
N GLN A 121 22.87 7.87 1.79
CA GLN A 121 22.09 6.68 1.43
C GLN A 121 22.92 5.40 1.54
N GLN A 122 24.18 5.41 1.12
CA GLN A 122 25.07 4.27 1.29
C GLN A 122 25.36 3.95 2.76
N GLU A 123 25.59 4.96 3.59
CA GLU A 123 25.78 4.79 5.04
C GLU A 123 24.53 4.17 5.69
N LYS A 124 23.34 4.67 5.33
CA LYS A 124 22.08 4.10 5.81
C LYS A 124 21.88 2.65 5.36
N LEU A 125 22.26 2.31 4.13
CA LEU A 125 22.20 0.94 3.63
C LEU A 125 23.16 0.03 4.39
N TYR A 126 24.36 0.50 4.71
CA TYR A 126 25.33 -0.25 5.51
C TYR A 126 24.81 -0.51 6.92
N ASP A 127 24.27 0.51 7.59
CA ASP A 127 23.66 0.38 8.93
C ASP A 127 22.44 -0.57 8.93
N GLN A 128 21.61 -0.49 7.88
CA GLN A 128 20.50 -1.44 7.70
C GLN A 128 20.99 -2.87 7.47
N ASN A 129 22.08 -3.06 6.72
CA ASN A 129 22.64 -4.39 6.48
C ASN A 129 23.18 -5.02 7.77
N MET A 130 23.90 -4.22 8.58
CA MET A 130 24.36 -4.64 9.91
C MET A 130 23.19 -5.04 10.82
N LYS A 131 22.13 -4.22 10.88
CA LYS A 131 20.92 -4.54 11.66
C LYS A 131 20.22 -5.82 11.19
N ILE A 132 20.17 -6.07 9.88
CA ILE A 132 19.63 -7.32 9.32
C ILE A 132 20.49 -8.51 9.72
N GLN A 133 21.81 -8.36 9.70
CA GLN A 133 22.74 -9.42 10.11
C GLN A 133 22.57 -9.75 11.60
N ASP A 134 22.46 -8.74 12.46
CA ASP A 134 22.19 -8.92 13.89
C ASP A 134 20.83 -9.57 14.13
N ALA A 135 19.78 -9.12 13.43
CA ALA A 135 18.45 -9.70 13.51
C ALA A 135 18.44 -11.18 13.12
N LYS A 136 19.24 -11.59 12.11
CA LYS A 136 19.40 -13.00 11.74
C LYS A 136 20.02 -13.82 12.85
N VAL A 137 21.07 -13.31 13.51
CA VAL A 137 21.71 -14.01 14.64
C VAL A 137 20.71 -14.22 15.77
N VAL A 138 19.93 -13.19 16.12
CA VAL A 138 18.88 -13.28 17.14
C VAL A 138 17.80 -14.27 16.72
N MET A 139 17.36 -14.25 15.46
CA MET A 139 16.36 -15.16 14.93
C MET A 139 16.81 -16.62 14.99
N TYR A 140 18.07 -16.93 14.66
CA TYR A 140 18.61 -18.28 14.81
C TYR A 140 18.62 -18.75 16.28
N GLY A 141 18.93 -17.84 17.21
CA GLY A 141 18.83 -18.13 18.65
C GLY A 141 17.40 -18.43 19.08
N LEU A 142 16.44 -17.64 18.58
CA LEU A 142 15.01 -17.81 18.86
C LEU A 142 14.45 -19.11 18.26
N GLU A 143 14.87 -19.48 17.04
CA GLU A 143 14.48 -20.72 16.38
C GLU A 143 14.95 -21.94 17.19
N LYS A 144 16.19 -21.91 17.68
CA LYS A 144 16.71 -22.97 18.54
C LYS A 144 15.90 -23.10 19.83
N GLU A 145 15.63 -21.99 20.52
CA GLU A 145 14.83 -22.01 21.75
C GLU A 145 13.39 -22.48 21.49
N ALA A 146 12.79 -22.04 20.38
CA ALA A 146 11.46 -22.48 19.97
C ALA A 146 11.39 -23.98 19.69
N ASN A 147 12.43 -24.54 19.04
CA ASN A 147 12.54 -25.98 18.82
C ASN A 147 12.68 -26.75 20.15
N ASP A 148 13.49 -26.26 21.09
CA ASP A 148 13.63 -26.85 22.41
C ASP A 148 12.30 -26.82 23.19
N ILE A 149 11.53 -25.72 23.11
CA ILE A 149 10.18 -25.62 23.66
C ILE A 149 9.25 -26.65 23.01
N GLN A 150 9.27 -26.80 21.69
CA GLN A 150 8.44 -27.77 20.97
C GLN A 150 8.74 -29.21 21.40
N ILE A 151 10.02 -29.57 21.51
CA ILE A 151 10.45 -30.89 21.99
C ILE A 151 9.97 -31.10 23.43
N ASN A 152 10.14 -30.11 24.30
CA ASN A 152 9.70 -30.18 25.69
C ASN A 152 8.19 -30.33 25.83
N LEU A 153 7.39 -29.60 25.03
CA LEU A 153 5.94 -29.73 24.98
C LEU A 153 5.52 -31.13 24.52
N HIS A 154 6.22 -31.71 23.54
CA HIS A 154 5.97 -33.08 23.09
C HIS A 154 6.25 -34.10 24.19
N ILE A 155 7.39 -33.97 24.89
CA ILE A 155 7.72 -34.82 26.04
C ILE A 155 6.69 -34.68 27.16
N GLN A 156 6.26 -33.46 27.48
CA GLN A 156 5.23 -33.20 28.50
C GLN A 156 3.89 -33.81 28.10
N THR A 157 3.48 -33.67 26.84
CA THR A 157 2.26 -34.29 26.31
C THR A 157 2.31 -35.81 26.44
N ASN A 158 3.45 -36.42 26.12
CA ASN A 158 3.64 -37.87 26.26
C ASN A 158 3.63 -38.30 27.74
N LYS A 159 4.23 -37.52 28.64
CA LYS A 159 4.15 -37.76 30.10
C LYS A 159 2.71 -37.67 30.62
N ILE A 160 1.93 -36.70 30.15
CA ILE A 160 0.51 -36.55 30.52
C ILE A 160 -0.29 -37.75 30.00
N LYS A 161 -0.14 -38.12 28.72
CA LYS A 161 -0.78 -39.31 28.15
C LYS A 161 -0.42 -40.59 28.91
N GLY A 162 0.86 -40.76 29.25
CA GLY A 162 1.33 -41.87 30.08
C GLY A 162 0.72 -41.88 31.49
N SER A 163 0.53 -40.70 32.10
CA SER A 163 -0.08 -40.57 33.43
C SER A 163 -1.58 -40.88 33.40
N ILE A 164 -2.30 -40.42 32.36
CA ILE A 164 -3.71 -40.77 32.12
C ILE A 164 -3.85 -42.29 31.89
N GLY A 165 -2.98 -42.87 31.07
CA GLY A 165 -2.95 -44.32 30.82
C GLY A 165 -2.63 -45.14 32.07
N LYS A 166 -1.84 -44.60 33.03
CA LYS A 166 -1.58 -45.23 34.33
C LYS A 166 -2.73 -45.09 35.34
N GLN A 167 -3.67 -44.15 35.14
CA GLN A 167 -4.88 -44.06 35.96
C GLN A 167 -5.98 -45.07 35.53
N GLN A 168 -5.97 -45.52 34.28
CA GLN A 168 -6.87 -46.58 33.79
C GLN A 168 -6.74 -47.93 34.53
N PRO A 169 -5.54 -48.51 34.74
CA PRO A 169 -5.38 -49.74 35.52
C PRO A 169 -5.72 -49.56 37.00
N ILE A 170 -5.66 -48.32 37.54
CA ILE A 170 -6.14 -48.03 38.90
C ILE A 170 -7.67 -48.15 38.97
N ARG A 171 -8.40 -47.72 37.93
CA ARG A 171 -9.87 -47.92 37.85
C ARG A 171 -10.24 -49.40 37.67
N ASP A 172 -9.47 -50.14 36.88
CA ASP A 172 -9.71 -51.58 36.66
C ASP A 172 -9.36 -52.43 37.90
N ALA A 173 -8.28 -52.09 38.61
CA ALA A 173 -7.94 -52.71 39.89
C ALA A 173 -8.97 -52.41 40.99
N LEU A 174 -9.55 -51.20 40.99
CA LEU A 174 -10.63 -50.83 41.92
C LEU A 174 -11.94 -51.57 41.59
N SER A 175 -12.27 -51.70 40.30
CA SER A 175 -13.40 -52.52 39.80
C SER A 175 -13.27 -53.98 40.27
N ASN A 176 -12.12 -54.61 40.06
CA ASN A 176 -11.88 -55.99 40.49
C ASN A 176 -11.92 -56.16 42.01
N SER A 177 -11.48 -55.16 42.76
CA SER A 177 -11.56 -55.15 44.23
C SER A 177 -13.01 -55.09 44.73
N TYR A 178 -13.89 -54.31 44.08
CA TYR A 178 -15.32 -54.29 44.39
C TYR A 178 -16.02 -55.63 44.09
N THR A 179 -15.65 -56.31 43.00
CA THR A 179 -16.21 -57.62 42.64
C THR A 179 -15.82 -58.71 43.64
N LEU A 180 -14.59 -58.67 44.16
CA LEU A 180 -14.10 -59.54 45.23
C LEU A 180 -14.83 -59.27 46.57
N ILE A 181 -15.04 -58.01 46.93
CA ILE A 181 -15.79 -57.66 48.14
C ILE A 181 -17.26 -58.09 48.03
N LYS A 182 -17.90 -57.92 46.87
CA LYS A 182 -19.29 -58.32 46.63
C LYS A 182 -19.48 -59.84 46.71
N THR A 183 -18.52 -60.62 46.21
CA THR A 183 -18.55 -62.08 46.35
C THR A 183 -18.35 -62.54 47.79
N MET A 184 -17.53 -61.84 48.59
CA MET A 184 -17.45 -62.10 50.04
C MET A 184 -18.73 -61.72 50.79
N GLN A 185 -19.35 -60.59 50.45
CA GLN A 185 -20.58 -60.14 51.11
C GLN A 185 -21.76 -61.09 50.87
N HIS A 186 -21.88 -61.66 49.67
CA HIS A 186 -22.89 -62.68 49.38
C HIS A 186 -22.67 -63.97 50.18
N ARG A 187 -21.42 -64.41 50.37
CA ARG A 187 -21.10 -65.58 51.21
C ARG A 187 -21.50 -65.36 52.69
N ILE A 188 -21.25 -64.17 53.23
CA ILE A 188 -21.64 -63.82 54.61
C ILE A 188 -23.16 -63.82 54.78
N ARG A 189 -23.91 -63.25 53.82
CA ARG A 189 -25.37 -63.21 53.89
C ARG A 189 -26.00 -64.62 53.84
N ASN A 190 -25.48 -65.47 52.97
CA ASN A 190 -25.97 -66.85 52.86
C ASN A 190 -25.68 -67.64 54.14
N ASN A 191 -24.50 -67.48 54.74
CA ASN A 191 -24.18 -68.13 56.01
C ASN A 191 -25.07 -67.64 57.17
N LYS A 192 -25.39 -66.35 57.22
CA LYS A 192 -26.34 -65.82 58.21
C LYS A 192 -27.75 -66.40 58.05
N LEU A 193 -28.23 -66.58 56.82
CA LEU A 193 -29.54 -67.18 56.55
C LEU A 193 -29.58 -68.65 56.97
N VAL A 194 -28.55 -69.42 56.65
CA VAL A 194 -28.42 -70.83 57.07
C VAL A 194 -28.45 -70.94 58.60
N LEU A 195 -27.73 -70.06 59.32
CA LEU A 195 -27.71 -70.06 60.77
C LEU A 195 -29.09 -69.73 61.38
N PHE A 196 -29.85 -68.80 60.79
CA PHE A 196 -31.20 -68.48 61.24
C PHE A 196 -32.17 -69.65 61.05
N VAL A 197 -32.07 -70.37 59.92
CA VAL A 197 -32.89 -71.57 59.66
C VAL A 197 -32.59 -72.67 60.67
N VAL A 198 -31.32 -72.96 60.96
CA VAL A 198 -30.93 -73.98 61.95
C VAL A 198 -31.44 -73.61 63.35
N CYS A 199 -31.26 -72.35 63.77
CA CYS A 199 -31.75 -71.89 65.06
C CYS A 199 -33.28 -71.97 65.17
N GLY A 200 -34.00 -71.61 64.10
CA GLY A 200 -35.46 -71.72 64.02
C GLY A 200 -35.96 -73.15 64.18
N ILE A 201 -35.31 -74.13 63.54
CA ILE A 201 -35.66 -75.56 63.69
C ILE A 201 -35.49 -76.02 65.14
N ILE A 202 -34.41 -75.60 65.82
CA ILE A 202 -34.17 -75.95 67.22
C ILE A 202 -35.26 -75.37 68.13
N LEU A 203 -35.60 -74.09 67.96
CA LEU A 203 -36.66 -73.45 68.74
C LEU A 203 -38.03 -74.09 68.48
N PHE A 204 -38.32 -74.45 67.23
CA PHE A 204 -39.55 -75.14 66.87
C PHE A 204 -39.66 -76.53 67.50
N ALA A 205 -38.55 -77.28 67.53
CA ALA A 205 -38.49 -78.57 68.21
C ALA A 205 -38.75 -78.45 69.72
N ILE A 206 -38.18 -77.43 70.38
CA ILE A 206 -38.43 -77.13 71.80
C ILE A 206 -39.90 -76.79 72.05
N LEU A 207 -40.50 -75.97 71.19
CA LEU A 207 -41.93 -75.60 71.28
C LEU A 207 -42.84 -76.82 71.20
N ILE A 208 -42.57 -77.76 70.29
CA ILE A 208 -43.34 -79.01 70.16
C ILE A 208 -43.24 -79.84 71.44
N ILE A 209 -42.04 -79.99 72.00
CA ILE A 209 -41.83 -80.75 73.24
C ILE A 209 -42.62 -80.13 74.39
N ILE A 210 -42.57 -78.81 74.54
CA ILE A 210 -43.32 -78.11 75.61
C ILE A 210 -44.83 -78.27 75.40
N PHE A 211 -45.33 -78.08 74.17
CA PHE A 211 -46.76 -78.22 73.88
C PHE A 211 -47.27 -79.65 74.10
N MET A 212 -46.44 -80.66 73.87
CA MET A 212 -46.80 -82.05 74.14
C MET A 212 -46.70 -82.42 75.63
N HIS A 213 -45.82 -81.75 76.38
CA HIS A 213 -45.63 -82.01 77.80
C HIS A 213 -46.64 -81.28 78.69
N MET A 214 -47.12 -80.11 78.24
CA MET A 214 -48.18 -79.33 78.91
C MET A 214 -49.56 -79.91 78.60
#